data_AF-A0A963Q6K8-F1
#
_entry.id   AF-A0A963Q6K8-F1
#
_cell.length_a   1.000
_cell.length_b   1.000
_cell.length_c   1.000
_cell.angle_alpha   90.00
_cell.angle_beta   90.00
_cell.angle_gamma   90.00
#
_symmetry.space_group_name_H-M   'P 1'
#
loop_
_entity.id
_entity.type
_entity.pdbx_description
1 polymer ?
#
loop_
_entity_poly.entity_id
_entity_poly.type
_entity_poly.pdbx_seq_one_letter_code
_entity_poly.pdbx_strand_id
1 'polypeptide(L)' 'HRVGFSEVIGLGARVRAGDPLAVVHAADEQAAQAALAGLRRVIVLSDTPPHETRTLYTRLAGD' A
#
# COMPACT_ATOMS: atom_id res chain seq x y z
N HIS A 1 0.32 12.43 -14.25
CA HIS A 1 1.50 11.55 -14.15
C HIS A 1 1.18 10.21 -14.81
N ARG A 2 2.10 9.61 -15.57
CA ARG A 2 1.88 8.34 -16.31
C ARG A 2 2.31 7.09 -15.52
N VAL A 3 3.08 7.26 -14.45
CA VAL A 3 3.59 6.17 -13.59
C VAL A 3 3.23 6.44 -12.13
N GLY A 4 3.13 5.37 -11.33
CA GLY A 4 2.78 5.44 -9.92
C GLY A 4 1.93 4.24 -9.47
N PHE A 5 1.26 4.39 -8.33
CA PHE A 5 0.32 3.39 -7.80
C PHE A 5 -1.06 3.99 -7.69
N SER A 6 -2.09 3.21 -8.01
CA SER A 6 -3.49 3.55 -7.71
C SER A 6 -4.16 2.39 -6.97
N GLU A 7 -5.33 2.65 -6.39
CA GLU A 7 -6.15 1.61 -5.75
C GLU A 7 -5.37 0.81 -4.69
N VAL A 8 -4.46 1.49 -4.00
CA VAL A 8 -3.68 0.88 -2.91
C VAL A 8 -4.62 0.60 -1.77
N ILE A 9 -4.64 -0.65 -1.33
CA ILE A 9 -5.55 -1.08 -0.29
C ILE A 9 -5.22 -0.43 1.07
N GLY A 10 -6.26 -0.07 1.83
CA GLY A 10 -6.11 0.50 3.17
C GLY A 10 -5.73 -0.55 4.21
N LEU A 11 -5.09 -0.10 5.30
CA LEU A 11 -4.79 -0.95 6.46
C LEU A 11 -6.08 -1.53 7.06
N GLY A 12 -6.03 -2.83 7.40
CA GLY A 12 -7.17 -3.54 7.98
C GLY A 12 -8.24 -3.98 6.99
N ALA A 13 -8.09 -3.65 5.69
CA ALA A 13 -8.97 -4.16 4.67
C ALA A 13 -8.89 -5.70 4.57
N ARG A 14 -10.06 -6.33 4.47
CA ARG A 14 -10.15 -7.77 4.25
C ARG A 14 -9.94 -8.08 2.78
N VAL A 15 -9.05 -9.03 2.48
CA VAL A 15 -8.77 -9.52 1.12
C VAL A 15 -8.90 -11.03 1.03
N ARG A 16 -9.13 -11.52 -0.18
CA ARG A 16 -9.11 -12.93 -0.57
C ARG A 16 -8.02 -13.15 -1.61
N ALA A 17 -7.65 -14.41 -1.81
CA ALA A 17 -6.74 -14.76 -2.91
C ALA A 17 -7.35 -14.32 -4.26
N GLY A 18 -6.56 -13.57 -5.03
CA GLY A 18 -6.99 -12.98 -6.30
C GLY A 18 -7.40 -11.51 -6.21
N ASP A 19 -7.67 -10.98 -5.01
CA ASP A 19 -7.98 -9.56 -4.85
C ASP A 19 -6.71 -8.71 -5.08
N PRO A 20 -6.80 -7.61 -5.85
CA PRO A 20 -5.66 -6.72 -6.05
C PRO A 20 -5.34 -5.93 -4.77
N LEU A 21 -4.04 -5.79 -4.46
CA LEU A 21 -3.56 -4.99 -3.32
C LEU A 21 -3.20 -3.54 -3.70
N ALA A 22 -2.86 -3.34 -4.97
CA ALA A 22 -2.59 -2.06 -5.61
C ALA A 22 -2.55 -2.28 -7.13
N VAL A 23 -2.73 -1.21 -7.90
CA VAL A 23 -2.50 -1.17 -9.35
C VAL A 23 -1.20 -0.41 -9.62
N VAL A 24 -0.29 -1.03 -10.37
CA VAL A 24 1.00 -0.46 -10.75
C VAL A 24 0.90 0.16 -12.14
N HIS A 25 1.10 1.47 -12.23
CA HIS A 25 1.28 2.18 -13.50
C HIS A 25 2.78 2.33 -13.76
N ALA A 26 3.28 1.63 -14.77
CA ALA A 26 4.70 1.62 -15.12
C ALA A 26 4.93 2.06 -16.57
N ALA A 27 6.15 2.50 -16.86
CA ALA A 27 6.53 2.89 -18.23
C ALA A 27 6.68 1.68 -19.16
N ASP A 28 7.03 0.52 -18.59
CA ASP A 28 7.25 -0.75 -19.27
C ASP A 28 7.09 -1.92 -18.27
N GLU A 29 7.15 -3.14 -18.80
CA GLU A 29 6.99 -4.38 -18.03
C GLU A 29 8.11 -4.60 -17.02
N GLN A 30 9.35 -4.25 -17.34
CA GLN A 30 10.49 -4.46 -16.43
C GLN A 30 10.33 -3.58 -15.18
N ALA A 31 9.93 -2.32 -15.37
CA ALA A 31 9.61 -1.41 -14.27
C ALA A 31 8.40 -1.89 -13.47
N ALA A 32 7.37 -2.46 -14.12
CA ALA A 32 6.22 -3.04 -13.43
C ALA A 32 6.64 -4.19 -12.51
N GLN A 33 7.44 -5.13 -13.00
CA GLN A 33 7.92 -6.28 -12.23
C GLN A 33 8.79 -5.86 -11.04
N ALA A 34 9.68 -4.88 -11.23
CA ALA A 34 10.50 -4.34 -10.14
C ALA A 34 9.62 -3.71 -9.04
N ALA A 35 8.61 -2.94 -9.42
CA ALA A 35 7.68 -2.32 -8.48
C ALA A 35 6.80 -3.34 -7.75
N LEU A 36 6.33 -4.38 -8.45
CA LEU A 36 5.58 -5.50 -7.85
C LEU A 36 6.43 -6.24 -6.81
N ALA A 37 7.70 -6.51 -7.10
CA ALA A 37 8.62 -7.14 -6.15
C ALA A 37 8.83 -6.27 -4.90
N GLY A 38 8.91 -4.96 -5.07
CA GLY A 38 8.97 -4.00 -3.96
C GLY A 38 7.69 -4.02 -3.10
N LEU A 39 6.51 -3.91 -3.72
CA LEU A 39 5.23 -3.91 -3.02
C LEU A 39 4.97 -5.19 -2.23
N ARG A 40 5.22 -6.35 -2.83
CA ARG A 40 5.03 -7.66 -2.16
C ARG A 40 5.86 -7.83 -0.90
N ARG A 41 7.01 -7.15 -0.81
CA ARG A 41 7.88 -7.21 0.37
C ARG A 41 7.39 -6.34 1.53
N VAL A 42 6.58 -5.32 1.27
CA VAL A 42 6.20 -4.32 2.28
C VAL A 42 4.74 -4.40 2.72
N ILE A 43 3.88 -5.07 1.95
CA ILE A 43 2.49 -5.34 2.35
C ILE A 43 2.44 -6.67 3.11
N VAL A 44 2.02 -6.62 4.37
CA VAL A 44 1.88 -7.79 5.24
C VAL A 44 0.41 -8.16 5.36
N LEU A 45 0.09 -9.43 5.10
CA LEU A 45 -1.24 -10.00 5.33
C LEU A 45 -1.23 -10.77 6.66
N SER A 46 -2.35 -10.70 7.39
CA SER A 46 -2.52 -11.32 8.70
C SER A 46 -3.98 -11.75 8.87
N ASP A 47 -4.20 -12.83 9.62
CA ASP A 47 -5.54 -13.27 10.01
C ASP A 47 -6.12 -12.44 11.16
N THR A 48 -5.27 -11.64 11.83
CA THR A 48 -5.66 -10.75 12.93
C THR A 48 -5.76 -9.32 12.45
N PRO A 49 -6.84 -8.58 12.80
CA PRO A 49 -6.94 -7.15 12.51
C PRO A 49 -5.74 -6.36 13.07
N PRO A 50 -5.22 -5.35 12.34
CA PRO A 50 -4.15 -4.51 12.85
C PRO A 50 -4.64 -3.63 14.01
N HIS A 51 -3.71 -3.14 14.83
CA HIS A 51 -4.03 -2.12 15.83
C HIS A 51 -4.46 -0.83 15.14
N GLU A 52 -5.54 -0.20 15.64
CA GLU A 52 -5.99 1.09 15.13
C GLU A 52 -4.94 2.18 15.39
N THR A 53 -4.52 2.86 14.33
CA THR A 53 -3.58 3.99 14.40
C THR A 53 -4.31 5.29 14.10
N ARG A 54 -4.01 6.35 14.85
CA ARG A 54 -4.52 7.70 14.53
C ARG A 54 -3.79 8.28 13.33
N THR A 55 -4.53 8.89 12.41
CA THR A 55 -3.95 9.63 11.27
C THR A 55 -3.15 10.85 11.72
N LEU A 56 -3.60 11.52 12.80
CA LEU A 56 -2.91 12.65 13.42
C LEU A 56 -2.66 12.32 14.89
N TYR A 57 -1.38 12.31 15.29
CA TYR A 57 -1.00 12.06 16.68
C TYR A 57 -1.04 13.33 17.53
N THR A 58 -0.39 14.40 17.04
CA THR A 58 -0.37 15.70 17.71
C THR A 58 0.07 16.78 16.73
N ARG A 59 -0.20 18.04 17.07
CA ARG A 59 0.40 19.22 16.42
C ARG A 59 1.38 19.84 17.40
N LEU A 60 2.64 19.95 17.02
CA LEU A 60 3.63 20.67 17.79
C LEU A 60 3.51 22.16 17.44
N ALA A 61 3.20 23.01 18.41
CA ALA A 61 3.28 24.46 18.25
C ALA A 61 4.66 24.92 18.70
N GLY A 62 5.31 25.77 17.89
CA GLY A 62 6.47 26.54 18.33
C GLY A 62 6.00 27.89 18.86
N ASP A 63 6.64 28.38 19.92
CA ASP A 63 6.47 29.75 20.40
C ASP A 63 7.06 30.78 19.42
#